data_AF-A0ABD2N1Z4-F1
#
_entry.id   AF-A0ABD2N1Z4-F1
#
_cell.length_a   1.000
_cell.length_b   1.000
_cell.length_c   1.000
_cell.angle_alpha   90.00
_cell.angle_beta   90.00
_cell.angle_gamma   90.00
#
_symmetry.space_group_name_H-M   'P 1'
#
loop_
_entity.id
_entity.type
_entity.pdbx_description
1 polymer ?
#
loop_
_entity_poly.entity_id
_entity_poly.type
_entity_poly.pdbx_seq_one_letter_code
_entity_poly.pdbx_strand_id
1 'polypeptide(L)'
;MTPSSWIAHPSKGYETVNELCVNNEDTIDLNSFKEIDECVHISSEGSKVVEFYNGKSVLITGGLGFMGKLIIEKLLRTCKNIATIYLIVRPKRQKDAATRVEEAFNDILFSELKKVHPEFKKKIVAIEGDLSLPGIGITEENRRIINDNVNIIIHGAASVKLNEDISSSITTNLLGTIEILKVVKSCKSLSSFVYVSTVYSNSMHREIEEKVYFTPYSADEILKLVKDEGKKLDSKSEWIIGRWPNSYSFSKAISENTVIKECSGLPVCIFRPAIITATHREPVKGWINNYYGAVGVIALNQKGLVRCLHINPDNFLEIVPGDFVANAIIVAAYNNQFHTSTSMKIYNFVSSPQNPISKRDLLTLAQYYGYQVATFQTIWYPFYILIENIYVYVVCSFLLHNVPAALQDVLLVLSGKKPKLLSTYKNIHKFTKSLDFVTTKDFQIQNNNVQKLWDSLSIIDQRIFNFNMSKTNINWNEYIKRLCAGIKFYLYKEEFDTIPKARNHLKKLEFYHLVSQLIFIFVILLFCYWIYSLF
;
A
#
# COMPACT_ATOMS: atom_id res chain seq x y z
N MET A 1 -14.96 -25.62 23.06
CA MET A 1 -14.64 -24.21 22.77
C MET A 1 -15.94 -23.41 22.87
N THR A 2 -16.03 -22.47 23.81
CA THR A 2 -17.26 -21.70 24.04
C THR A 2 -17.49 -20.64 22.95
N PRO A 3 -18.74 -20.30 22.57
CA PRO A 3 -19.06 -19.25 21.57
C PRO A 3 -18.50 -17.85 21.91
N SER A 4 -18.08 -17.62 23.15
CA SER A 4 -17.52 -16.35 23.64
C SER A 4 -16.11 -16.00 23.13
N SER A 5 -15.46 -16.89 22.36
CA SER A 5 -14.18 -16.61 21.70
C SER A 5 -14.31 -16.14 20.24
N TRP A 6 -15.53 -16.09 19.69
CA TRP A 6 -15.79 -15.87 18.27
C TRP A 6 -16.25 -14.44 17.95
N ILE A 7 -16.69 -13.72 18.98
CA ILE A 7 -17.10 -12.33 18.89
C ILE A 7 -16.03 -11.53 19.62
N ALA A 8 -15.31 -10.68 18.90
CA ALA A 8 -14.56 -9.60 19.52
C ALA A 8 -15.59 -8.65 20.16
N HIS A 9 -16.06 -9.01 21.34
CA HIS A 9 -16.94 -8.15 22.12
C HIS A 9 -16.13 -6.89 22.46
N PRO A 10 -16.72 -5.69 22.38
CA PRO A 10 -16.02 -4.46 22.74
C PRO A 10 -15.33 -4.58 24.09
N SER A 11 -15.92 -5.27 25.09
CA SER A 11 -15.35 -5.44 26.43
C SER A 11 -14.00 -6.17 26.48
N LYS A 12 -13.75 -7.19 25.66
CA LYS A 12 -12.43 -7.84 25.57
C LYS A 12 -11.45 -7.03 24.71
N GLY A 13 -11.96 -6.37 23.68
CA GLY A 13 -11.20 -5.36 22.94
C GLY A 13 -10.81 -4.17 23.81
N TYR A 14 -11.64 -3.78 24.80
CA TYR A 14 -11.39 -2.70 25.75
C TYR A 14 -10.30 -3.09 26.76
N GLU A 15 -10.17 -4.35 27.17
CA GLU A 15 -9.03 -4.81 27.98
C GLU A 15 -7.72 -4.71 27.19
N THR A 16 -7.68 -5.19 25.94
CA THR A 16 -6.51 -5.05 25.05
C THR A 16 -6.23 -3.60 24.67
N VAL A 17 -7.27 -2.78 24.46
CA VAL A 17 -7.15 -1.34 24.20
C VAL A 17 -6.69 -0.61 25.45
N ASN A 18 -7.10 -0.99 26.67
CA ASN A 18 -6.58 -0.39 27.90
C ASN A 18 -5.13 -0.81 28.20
N GLU A 19 -4.71 -2.01 27.79
CA GLU A 19 -3.31 -2.45 27.84
C GLU A 19 -2.42 -1.77 26.77
N LEU A 20 -2.98 -1.46 25.59
CA LEU A 20 -2.29 -0.78 24.48
C LEU A 20 -2.35 0.76 24.57
N CYS A 21 -3.42 1.30 25.15
CA CYS A 21 -3.65 2.73 25.41
C CYS A 21 -3.31 3.00 26.87
N VAL A 22 -2.02 3.11 27.16
CA VAL A 22 -1.55 3.56 28.48
C VAL A 22 -2.09 4.99 28.72
N ASN A 23 -2.99 5.13 29.70
CA ASN A 23 -3.42 6.36 30.37
C ASN A 23 -3.37 7.63 29.51
N ASN A 24 -4.44 7.96 28.78
CA ASN A 24 -4.74 9.35 28.43
C ASN A 24 -6.24 9.54 28.23
N GLU A 25 -6.79 10.60 28.81
CA GLU A 25 -8.14 11.08 28.54
C GLU A 25 -8.24 11.45 27.04
N ASP A 26 -8.76 10.50 26.24
CA ASP A 26 -8.79 10.55 24.78
C ASP A 26 -9.77 11.60 24.23
N THR A 27 -9.35 12.86 24.25
CA THR A 27 -9.75 13.78 23.20
C THR A 27 -8.79 13.58 22.03
N ILE A 28 -9.32 13.19 20.86
CA ILE A 28 -8.54 13.30 19.63
C ILE A 28 -8.26 14.80 19.46
N ASP A 29 -7.00 15.21 19.62
CA ASP A 29 -6.59 16.53 19.17
C ASP A 29 -6.68 16.58 17.64
N LEU A 30 -7.81 17.04 17.13
CA LEU A 30 -8.07 17.12 15.69
C LEU A 30 -7.15 18.16 15.01
N ASN A 31 -6.52 19.06 15.78
CA ASN A 31 -5.57 20.04 15.25
C ASN A 31 -4.21 19.39 14.94
N SER A 32 -3.78 18.37 15.70
CA SER A 32 -2.53 17.65 15.45
C SER A 32 -2.47 16.91 14.10
N PHE A 33 -3.63 16.71 13.44
CA PHE A 33 -3.73 16.14 12.08
C PHE A 33 -3.62 17.19 10.98
N LYS A 34 -3.91 18.45 11.31
CA LYS A 34 -3.70 19.61 10.42
C LYS A 34 -2.28 20.17 10.56
N GLU A 35 -1.63 19.89 11.69
CA GLU A 35 -0.24 20.23 11.93
C GLU A 35 0.68 19.42 11.00
N ILE A 36 1.30 20.17 10.10
CA ILE A 36 2.49 19.73 9.41
C ILE A 36 3.62 19.87 10.44
N ASP A 37 4.29 18.76 10.76
CA ASP A 37 5.35 18.76 11.77
C ASP A 37 6.40 19.83 11.46
N GLU A 38 6.81 20.61 12.46
CA GLU A 38 7.91 21.60 12.36
C GLU A 38 9.28 20.96 12.05
N CYS A 39 9.37 19.64 11.84
CA CYS A 39 10.57 18.93 11.40
C CYS A 39 11.09 19.35 10.00
N VAL A 40 10.51 20.39 9.40
CA VAL A 40 10.77 20.90 8.04
C VAL A 40 12.16 21.55 7.89
N HIS A 41 12.91 21.78 8.97
CA HIS A 41 14.18 22.52 8.92
C HIS A 41 15.37 21.83 9.61
N ILE A 42 15.55 20.53 9.38
CA ILE A 42 16.82 19.88 9.73
C ILE A 42 17.88 20.38 8.73
N SER A 43 18.98 20.98 9.24
CA SER A 43 20.11 21.36 8.38
C SER A 43 20.63 20.13 7.64
N SER A 44 20.78 20.24 6.32
CA SER A 44 21.36 19.19 5.48
C SER A 44 22.88 19.22 5.43
N GLU A 45 23.52 20.11 6.20
CA GLU A 45 24.97 20.21 6.28
C GLU A 45 25.58 18.92 6.84
N GLY A 46 26.56 18.36 6.15
CA GLY A 46 27.20 17.08 6.51
C GLY A 46 26.40 15.82 6.15
N SER A 47 25.25 15.95 5.47
CA SER A 47 24.49 14.80 4.95
C SER A 47 25.11 14.25 3.67
N LYS A 48 25.72 13.06 3.76
CA LYS A 48 26.31 12.37 2.60
C LYS A 48 25.26 11.94 1.59
N VAL A 49 24.05 11.61 2.06
CA VAL A 49 22.94 11.25 1.18
C VAL A 49 22.51 12.47 0.36
N VAL A 50 22.37 13.65 0.96
CA VAL A 50 22.05 14.88 0.21
C VAL A 50 23.15 15.22 -0.79
N GLU A 51 24.42 15.15 -0.36
CA GLU A 51 25.57 15.40 -1.24
C GLU A 51 25.58 14.51 -2.48
N PHE A 52 25.22 13.23 -2.33
CA PHE A 52 25.13 12.30 -3.45
C PHE A 52 24.12 12.72 -4.52
N TYR A 53 23.06 13.45 -4.17
CA TYR A 53 22.07 13.94 -5.12
C TYR A 53 22.41 15.31 -5.72
N ASN A 54 23.44 16.01 -5.21
CA ASN A 54 23.83 17.31 -5.73
C ASN A 54 24.26 17.23 -7.20
N GLY A 55 23.70 18.09 -8.04
CA GLY A 55 23.97 18.17 -9.48
C GLY A 55 23.47 16.97 -10.29
N LYS A 56 22.85 15.97 -9.67
CA LYS A 56 22.38 14.76 -10.37
C LYS A 56 20.97 14.92 -10.88
N SER A 57 20.68 14.22 -11.98
CA SER A 57 19.33 14.06 -12.49
C SER A 57 18.76 12.68 -12.17
N VAL A 58 17.48 12.64 -11.82
CA VAL A 58 16.76 11.44 -11.37
C VAL A 58 15.61 11.13 -12.33
N LEU A 59 15.57 9.92 -12.89
CA LEU A 59 14.42 9.40 -13.63
C LEU A 59 13.54 8.58 -12.68
N ILE A 60 12.25 8.92 -12.60
CA ILE A 60 11.28 8.19 -11.79
C ILE A 60 10.16 7.67 -12.68
N THR A 61 9.99 6.34 -12.71
CA THR A 61 8.79 5.76 -13.32
C THR A 61 7.68 5.64 -12.28
N GLY A 62 6.44 5.90 -12.68
CA GLY A 62 5.32 5.86 -11.75
C GLY A 62 5.31 7.05 -10.78
N GLY A 63 5.96 8.16 -11.16
CA GLY A 63 6.10 9.37 -10.34
C GLY A 63 4.78 9.99 -9.87
N LEU A 64 3.70 9.80 -10.63
CA LEU A 64 2.36 10.31 -10.24
C LEU A 64 1.59 9.37 -9.29
N GLY A 65 2.11 8.18 -9.00
CA GLY A 65 1.54 7.24 -8.04
C GLY A 65 1.86 7.60 -6.58
N PHE A 66 1.30 6.86 -5.63
CA PHE A 66 1.47 7.10 -4.19
C PHE A 66 2.95 7.22 -3.78
N MET A 67 3.76 6.20 -4.07
CA MET A 67 5.17 6.19 -3.72
C MET A 67 5.99 7.20 -4.52
N GLY A 68 5.71 7.34 -5.82
CA GLY A 68 6.39 8.31 -6.67
C GLY A 68 6.25 9.74 -6.16
N LYS A 69 5.05 10.13 -5.73
CA LYS A 69 4.81 11.45 -5.15
C LYS A 69 5.60 11.68 -3.86
N LEU A 70 5.67 10.69 -2.97
CA LEU A 70 6.43 10.77 -1.72
C LEU A 70 7.94 10.92 -1.97
N ILE A 71 8.49 10.15 -2.92
CA ILE A 71 9.90 10.23 -3.30
C ILE A 71 10.20 11.61 -3.91
N ILE A 72 9.36 12.09 -4.84
CA ILE A 72 9.53 13.41 -5.48
C ILE A 72 9.49 14.52 -4.43
N GLU A 73 8.50 14.48 -3.54
CA GLU A 73 8.37 15.48 -2.47
C GLU A 73 9.62 15.48 -1.59
N LYS A 74 10.05 14.31 -1.10
CA LYS A 74 11.20 14.18 -0.22
C LYS A 74 12.48 14.68 -0.86
N LEU A 75 12.74 14.26 -2.11
CA LEU A 75 13.92 14.66 -2.88
C LEU A 75 13.94 16.18 -3.10
N LEU A 76 12.83 16.79 -3.52
CA LEU A 76 12.80 18.23 -3.80
C LEU A 76 12.83 19.09 -2.54
N ARG A 77 12.22 18.63 -1.44
CA ARG A 77 12.24 19.37 -0.16
C ARG A 77 13.64 19.36 0.46
N THR A 78 14.32 18.22 0.37
CA THR A 78 15.57 17.94 1.09
C THR A 78 16.82 18.14 0.22
N CYS A 79 16.87 17.53 -0.97
CA CYS A 79 18.02 17.52 -1.86
C CYS A 79 17.95 18.72 -2.82
N LYS A 80 18.14 19.92 -2.25
CA LYS A 80 17.92 21.20 -2.96
C LYS A 80 18.73 21.35 -4.24
N ASN A 81 19.91 20.74 -4.35
CA ASN A 81 20.77 20.91 -5.53
C ASN A 81 20.59 19.80 -6.58
N ILE A 82 19.51 19.02 -6.53
CA ILE A 82 19.13 18.16 -7.68
C ILE A 82 19.01 19.02 -8.93
N ALA A 83 19.59 18.54 -10.03
CA ALA A 83 19.53 19.23 -11.32
C ALA A 83 18.12 19.11 -11.91
N THR A 84 17.70 17.88 -12.22
CA THR A 84 16.41 17.61 -12.88
C THR A 84 15.80 16.29 -12.40
N ILE A 85 14.49 16.27 -12.18
CA ILE A 85 13.70 15.05 -12.01
C ILE A 85 12.88 14.83 -13.29
N TYR A 86 13.20 13.76 -14.00
CA TYR A 86 12.48 13.31 -15.18
C TYR A 86 11.38 12.33 -14.78
N LEU A 87 10.15 12.58 -15.25
CA LEU A 87 8.98 11.76 -14.96
C LEU A 87 8.44 11.14 -16.24
N ILE A 88 8.41 9.81 -16.34
CA ILE A 88 7.69 9.13 -17.41
C ILE A 88 6.21 9.11 -17.06
N VAL A 89 5.40 9.80 -17.85
CA VAL A 89 3.98 10.00 -17.61
C VAL A 89 3.18 9.52 -18.80
N ARG A 90 2.30 8.55 -18.52
CA ARG A 90 1.34 8.07 -19.51
C ARG A 90 0.37 9.20 -19.90
N PRO A 91 0.14 9.49 -21.19
CA PRO A 91 -0.91 10.43 -21.57
C PRO A 91 -2.29 9.89 -21.19
N LYS A 92 -3.26 10.78 -20.97
CA LYS A 92 -4.68 10.40 -20.81
C LYS A 92 -5.54 11.17 -21.81
N ARG A 93 -6.75 10.68 -22.10
CA ARG A 93 -7.70 11.39 -22.96
C ARG A 93 -7.85 12.84 -22.48
N GLN A 94 -7.51 13.80 -23.33
CA GLN A 94 -7.56 15.26 -23.09
C GLN A 94 -6.54 15.81 -22.07
N LYS A 95 -5.53 15.05 -21.64
CA LYS A 95 -4.48 15.56 -20.74
C LYS A 95 -3.11 15.03 -21.16
N ASP A 96 -2.24 15.94 -21.58
CA ASP A 96 -0.81 15.68 -21.82
C ASP A 96 -0.06 15.38 -20.53
N ALA A 97 1.20 14.95 -20.64
CA ALA A 97 2.03 14.66 -19.47
C ALA A 97 2.23 15.87 -18.54
N ALA A 98 2.47 17.06 -19.11
CA ALA A 98 2.76 18.28 -18.35
C ALA A 98 1.56 18.70 -17.47
N THR A 99 0.36 18.72 -18.02
CA THR A 99 -0.88 19.01 -17.31
C THR A 99 -1.12 18.01 -16.18
N ARG A 100 -0.88 16.72 -16.43
CA ARG A 100 -1.03 15.68 -15.40
C ARG A 100 -0.05 15.85 -14.23
N VAL A 101 1.19 16.28 -14.52
CA VAL A 101 2.20 16.59 -13.50
C VAL A 101 1.78 17.80 -12.69
N GLU A 102 1.33 18.87 -13.35
CA GLU A 102 0.85 20.09 -12.69
C GLU A 102 -0.33 19.81 -11.75
N GLU A 103 -1.32 19.05 -12.21
CA GLU A 103 -2.45 18.62 -11.37
C GLU A 103 -2.01 17.77 -10.17
N ALA A 104 -1.02 16.89 -10.36
CA ALA A 104 -0.52 16.05 -9.28
C ALA A 104 0.13 16.87 -8.16
N PHE A 105 0.75 18.01 -8.51
CA PHE A 105 1.36 18.94 -7.56
C PHE A 105 0.35 19.84 -6.83
N ASN A 106 -0.94 19.78 -7.16
CA ASN A 106 -2.00 20.45 -6.39
C ASN A 106 -2.40 19.68 -5.12
N ASP A 107 -1.92 18.45 -4.97
CA ASP A 107 -2.11 17.63 -3.76
C ASP A 107 -1.51 18.30 -2.52
N ILE A 108 -2.19 18.17 -1.38
CA ILE A 108 -1.76 18.71 -0.08
C ILE A 108 -0.40 18.17 0.35
N LEU A 109 -0.01 16.99 -0.14
CA LEU A 109 1.33 16.43 0.04
C LEU A 109 2.45 17.43 -0.28
N PHE A 110 2.28 18.25 -1.32
CA PHE A 110 3.30 19.20 -1.79
C PHE A 110 3.18 20.59 -1.15
N SER A 111 2.30 20.76 -0.16
CA SER A 111 2.06 22.07 0.47
C SER A 111 3.32 22.65 1.12
N GLU A 112 4.08 21.85 1.86
CA GLU A 112 5.35 22.29 2.44
C GLU A 112 6.44 22.53 1.40
N LEU A 113 6.55 21.65 0.40
CA LEU A 113 7.49 21.84 -0.68
C LEU A 113 7.26 23.19 -1.38
N LYS A 114 6.00 23.60 -1.59
CA LYS A 114 5.65 24.91 -2.17
C LYS A 114 6.11 26.08 -1.30
N LYS A 115 6.08 25.93 0.03
CA LYS A 115 6.53 26.98 0.96
C LYS A 115 8.05 27.10 0.96
N VAL A 116 8.76 25.96 1.04
CA VAL A 116 10.22 25.94 1.18
C VAL A 116 10.92 26.19 -0.16
N HIS A 117 10.36 25.70 -1.27
CA HIS A 117 10.92 25.82 -2.63
C HIS A 117 9.85 26.19 -3.65
N PRO A 118 9.35 27.44 -3.70
CA PRO A 118 8.27 27.83 -4.60
C PRO A 118 8.51 27.51 -6.09
N GLU A 119 9.78 27.51 -6.52
CA GLU A 119 10.18 27.24 -7.90
C GLU A 119 10.55 25.77 -8.19
N PHE A 120 10.23 24.82 -7.29
CA PHE A 120 10.62 23.41 -7.44
C PHE A 120 10.21 22.81 -8.80
N LYS A 121 9.12 23.31 -9.40
CA LYS A 121 8.60 22.85 -10.69
C LYS A 121 9.58 23.04 -11.84
N LYS A 122 10.51 24.02 -11.76
CA LYS A 122 11.56 24.22 -12.77
C LYS A 122 12.51 23.02 -12.89
N LYS A 123 12.58 22.19 -11.85
CA LYS A 123 13.39 20.97 -11.82
C LYS A 123 12.64 19.75 -12.34
N ILE A 124 11.39 19.88 -12.76
CA ILE A 124 10.58 18.75 -13.21
C ILE A 124 10.48 18.77 -14.73
N VAL A 125 10.83 17.65 -15.37
CA VAL A 125 10.62 17.44 -16.80
C VAL A 125 9.68 16.25 -16.98
N ALA A 126 8.50 16.51 -17.55
CA ALA A 126 7.53 15.49 -17.88
C ALA A 126 7.84 14.91 -19.27
N ILE A 127 8.06 13.59 -19.34
CA ILE A 127 8.29 12.86 -20.59
C ILE A 127 7.07 11.97 -20.84
N GLU A 128 6.43 12.15 -22.00
CA GLU A 128 5.34 11.27 -22.42
C GLU A 128 5.88 9.87 -22.70
N GLY A 129 5.30 8.87 -22.03
CA GLY A 129 5.66 7.47 -22.23
C GLY A 129 4.72 6.51 -21.52
N ASP A 130 4.61 5.30 -22.06
CA ASP A 130 3.78 4.22 -21.55
C ASP A 130 4.58 2.91 -21.53
N LEU A 131 4.72 2.32 -20.35
CA LEU A 131 5.50 1.10 -20.13
C LEU A 131 4.93 -0.12 -20.86
N SER A 132 3.65 -0.09 -21.24
CA SER A 132 3.06 -1.16 -22.04
C SER A 132 3.40 -1.07 -23.52
N LEU A 133 4.07 0.00 -23.98
CA LEU A 133 4.42 0.20 -25.37
C LEU A 133 5.90 -0.17 -25.63
N PRO A 134 6.23 -0.62 -26.87
CA PRO A 134 7.62 -0.80 -27.29
C PRO A 134 8.45 0.44 -27.01
N GLY A 135 9.66 0.26 -26.49
CA GLY A 135 10.55 1.37 -26.17
C GLY A 135 9.96 2.35 -25.15
N ILE A 136 9.06 1.91 -24.25
CA ILE A 136 8.31 2.71 -23.27
C ILE A 136 7.52 3.88 -23.86
N GLY A 137 7.25 3.88 -25.17
CA GLY A 137 6.48 4.92 -25.86
C GLY A 137 7.11 6.33 -25.83
N ILE A 138 8.41 6.45 -25.51
CA ILE A 138 9.12 7.74 -25.56
C ILE A 138 9.69 7.98 -26.97
N THR A 139 9.87 9.25 -27.33
CA THR A 139 10.55 9.65 -28.56
C THR A 139 12.06 9.37 -28.48
N GLU A 140 12.72 9.21 -29.62
CA GLU A 140 14.18 9.03 -29.67
C GLU A 140 14.95 10.25 -29.14
N GLU A 141 14.39 11.45 -29.29
CA GLU A 141 14.92 12.67 -28.66
C GLU A 141 14.90 12.56 -27.12
N ASN A 142 13.75 12.21 -26.54
CA ASN A 142 13.63 12.03 -25.09
C ASN A 142 14.51 10.87 -24.60
N ARG A 143 14.67 9.80 -25.39
CA ARG A 143 15.60 8.71 -25.09
C ARG A 143 17.04 9.21 -24.99
N ARG A 144 17.49 10.06 -25.93
CA ARG A 144 18.83 10.67 -25.88
C ARG A 144 18.98 11.58 -24.66
N ILE A 145 17.99 12.44 -24.38
CA ILE A 145 17.99 13.29 -23.18
C ILE A 145 18.17 12.46 -21.92
N ILE A 146 17.43 11.36 -21.78
CA ILE A 146 17.54 10.45 -20.63
C ILE A 146 18.95 9.83 -20.57
N ASN A 147 19.42 9.24 -21.67
CA ASN A 147 20.71 8.55 -21.72
C ASN A 147 21.90 9.47 -21.39
N ASP A 148 21.80 10.74 -21.78
CA ASP A 148 22.88 11.72 -21.63
C ASP A 148 22.88 12.41 -20.27
N ASN A 149 21.70 12.62 -19.66
CA ASN A 149 21.58 13.49 -18.48
C ASN A 149 21.21 12.75 -17.18
N VAL A 150 20.65 11.54 -17.25
CA VAL A 150 20.18 10.83 -16.05
C VAL A 150 21.32 10.09 -15.35
N ASN A 151 21.40 10.27 -14.03
CA ASN A 151 22.36 9.60 -13.18
C ASN A 151 21.70 8.53 -12.29
N ILE A 152 20.45 8.74 -11.88
CA ILE A 152 19.76 7.86 -10.93
C ILE A 152 18.43 7.46 -11.54
N ILE A 153 18.12 6.17 -11.54
CA ILE A 153 16.84 5.65 -12.03
C ILE A 153 16.14 4.94 -10.88
N ILE A 154 14.91 5.37 -10.56
CA ILE A 154 14.02 4.70 -9.60
C ILE A 154 12.84 4.14 -10.39
N HIS A 155 12.82 2.82 -10.57
CA HIS A 155 11.77 2.13 -11.30
C HIS A 155 10.76 1.52 -10.33
N GLY A 156 9.67 2.26 -10.07
CA GLY A 156 8.56 1.83 -9.22
C GLY A 156 7.21 1.73 -9.91
N ALA A 157 7.14 2.04 -11.20
CA ALA A 157 5.92 1.84 -11.98
C ALA A 157 5.57 0.35 -12.08
N ALA A 158 4.35 0.03 -11.69
CA ALA A 158 3.73 -1.25 -11.93
C ALA A 158 2.21 -1.08 -11.90
N SER A 159 1.49 -1.98 -12.55
CA SER A 159 0.11 -2.22 -12.17
C SER A 159 0.11 -3.05 -10.88
N VAL A 160 -0.39 -2.44 -9.80
CA VAL A 160 -0.47 -3.05 -8.46
C VAL A 160 -1.83 -3.70 -8.18
N LYS A 161 -2.65 -3.86 -9.23
CA LYS A 161 -3.97 -4.47 -9.11
C LYS A 161 -3.80 -5.98 -8.95
N LEU A 162 -4.07 -6.49 -7.74
CA LEU A 162 -3.97 -7.92 -7.43
C LEU A 162 -4.92 -8.81 -8.24
N ASN A 163 -5.99 -8.22 -8.80
CA ASN A 163 -7.02 -8.90 -9.58
C ASN A 163 -6.96 -8.60 -11.09
N GLU A 164 -5.78 -8.22 -11.60
CA GLU A 164 -5.56 -7.96 -13.02
C GLU A 164 -5.19 -9.22 -13.79
N ASP A 165 -5.61 -9.25 -15.05
CA ASP A 165 -5.31 -10.31 -16.01
C ASP A 165 -3.79 -10.51 -16.16
N ILE A 166 -3.35 -11.77 -16.25
CA ILE A 166 -1.92 -12.11 -16.28
C ILE A 166 -1.24 -11.48 -17.50
N SER A 167 -1.90 -11.51 -18.67
CA SER A 167 -1.39 -10.92 -19.90
C SER A 167 -1.05 -9.44 -19.70
N SER A 168 -1.97 -8.68 -19.11
CA SER A 168 -1.82 -7.25 -18.84
C SER A 168 -0.75 -6.95 -17.78
N SER A 169 -0.70 -7.76 -16.72
CA SER A 169 0.31 -7.63 -15.66
C SER A 169 1.72 -7.91 -16.20
N ILE A 170 1.90 -8.94 -17.02
CA ILE A 170 3.18 -9.25 -17.65
C ILE A 170 3.60 -8.15 -18.63
N THR A 171 2.71 -7.68 -19.51
CA THR A 171 3.03 -6.59 -20.44
C THR A 171 3.43 -5.32 -19.69
N THR A 172 2.71 -4.94 -18.63
CA THR A 172 3.02 -3.70 -17.92
C THR A 172 4.25 -3.83 -17.04
N ASN A 173 4.33 -4.90 -16.25
CA ASN A 173 5.34 -5.02 -15.19
C ASN A 173 6.64 -5.67 -15.69
N LEU A 174 6.57 -6.69 -16.55
CA LEU A 174 7.77 -7.39 -17.03
C LEU A 174 8.35 -6.72 -18.29
N LEU A 175 7.55 -6.56 -19.35
CA LEU A 175 8.04 -5.93 -20.59
C LEU A 175 8.43 -4.47 -20.33
N GLY A 176 7.63 -3.73 -19.56
CA GLY A 176 7.98 -2.38 -19.12
C GLY A 176 9.30 -2.31 -18.35
N THR A 177 9.58 -3.30 -17.48
CA THR A 177 10.88 -3.40 -16.79
C THR A 177 12.00 -3.64 -17.80
N ILE A 178 11.85 -4.58 -18.73
CA ILE A 178 12.86 -4.88 -19.76
C ILE A 178 13.23 -3.64 -20.58
N GLU A 179 12.24 -2.85 -20.99
CA GLU A 179 12.50 -1.62 -21.73
C GLU A 179 13.24 -0.56 -20.88
N ILE A 180 12.94 -0.47 -19.58
CA ILE A 180 13.70 0.37 -18.66
C ILE A 180 15.13 -0.15 -18.48
N LEU A 181 15.36 -1.46 -18.45
CA LEU A 181 16.70 -2.04 -18.37
C LEU A 181 17.55 -1.67 -19.60
N LYS A 182 16.95 -1.54 -20.78
CA LYS A 182 17.64 -1.01 -21.97
C LYS A 182 18.08 0.44 -21.77
N VAL A 183 17.25 1.26 -21.13
CA VAL A 183 17.61 2.65 -20.76
C VAL A 183 18.75 2.65 -19.75
N VAL A 184 18.66 1.84 -18.69
CA VAL A 184 19.71 1.69 -17.67
C VAL A 184 21.06 1.38 -18.29
N LYS A 185 21.12 0.43 -19.24
CA LYS A 185 22.35 0.05 -19.96
C LYS A 185 22.88 1.13 -20.91
N SER A 186 22.02 2.05 -21.34
CA SER A 186 22.37 3.11 -22.30
C SER A 186 22.73 4.44 -21.62
N CYS A 187 22.54 4.55 -20.29
CA CYS A 187 22.88 5.74 -19.53
C CYS A 187 24.40 5.91 -19.41
N LYS A 188 24.92 7.05 -19.88
CA LYS A 188 26.36 7.33 -19.92
C LYS A 188 26.99 7.49 -18.53
N SER A 189 26.21 8.01 -17.57
CA SER A 189 26.70 8.41 -16.24
C SER A 189 25.82 7.85 -15.11
N LEU A 190 25.41 6.58 -15.25
CA LEU A 190 24.56 5.90 -14.27
C LEU A 190 25.31 5.74 -12.93
N SER A 191 24.83 6.42 -11.91
CA SER A 191 25.26 6.29 -10.52
C SER A 191 24.48 5.23 -9.74
N SER A 192 23.21 5.01 -10.07
CA SER A 192 22.34 4.09 -9.31
C SER A 192 21.07 3.71 -10.07
N PHE A 193 20.68 2.44 -9.99
CA PHE A 193 19.36 1.95 -10.40
C PHE A 193 18.67 1.21 -9.25
N VAL A 194 17.48 1.66 -8.86
CA VAL A 194 16.65 1.01 -7.84
C VAL A 194 15.43 0.39 -8.52
N TYR A 195 15.36 -0.94 -8.49
CA TYR A 195 14.16 -1.68 -8.88
C TYR A 195 13.24 -1.86 -7.67
N VAL A 196 12.05 -1.24 -7.68
CA VAL A 196 11.07 -1.42 -6.61
C VAL A 196 10.18 -2.62 -6.93
N SER A 197 10.36 -3.67 -6.15
CA SER A 197 9.59 -4.92 -6.19
C SER A 197 8.55 -4.95 -5.05
N THR A 198 8.35 -6.10 -4.41
CA THR A 198 7.52 -6.29 -3.21
C THR A 198 8.02 -7.54 -2.48
N VAL A 199 7.92 -7.60 -1.14
CA VAL A 199 8.30 -8.82 -0.41
C VAL A 199 7.48 -10.04 -0.83
N TYR A 200 6.25 -9.80 -1.31
CA TYR A 200 5.35 -10.85 -1.77
C TYR A 200 5.73 -11.45 -3.13
N SER A 201 6.76 -10.94 -3.82
CA SER A 201 7.30 -11.59 -5.03
C SER A 201 7.83 -12.99 -4.72
N ASN A 202 8.25 -13.22 -3.47
CA ASN A 202 8.80 -14.49 -2.99
C ASN A 202 7.91 -15.17 -1.96
N SER A 203 6.63 -14.81 -1.90
CA SER A 203 5.69 -15.38 -0.94
C SER A 203 5.37 -16.87 -1.13
N MET A 204 5.97 -17.45 -2.16
CA MET A 204 6.13 -18.88 -2.35
C MET A 204 6.80 -19.60 -1.18
N HIS A 205 7.66 -18.87 -0.48
CA HIS A 205 8.40 -19.33 0.66
C HIS A 205 7.78 -18.75 1.93
N ARG A 206 7.75 -19.56 3.00
CA ARG A 206 7.38 -19.08 4.34
C ARG A 206 8.47 -18.16 4.89
N GLU A 207 9.72 -18.59 4.72
CA GLU A 207 10.91 -17.83 5.09
C GLU A 207 11.38 -17.03 3.87
N ILE A 208 11.42 -15.69 4.00
CA ILE A 208 11.78 -14.77 2.93
C ILE A 208 13.03 -14.00 3.35
N GLU A 209 14.16 -14.45 2.84
CA GLU A 209 15.47 -13.81 3.00
C GLU A 209 15.75 -12.74 1.94
N GLU A 210 16.75 -11.90 2.18
CA GLU A 210 17.25 -10.89 1.24
C GLU A 210 18.21 -11.49 0.21
N LYS A 211 17.72 -12.51 -0.49
CA LYS A 211 18.44 -13.22 -1.56
C LYS A 211 17.60 -13.31 -2.83
N VAL A 212 18.25 -13.80 -3.88
CA VAL A 212 17.61 -14.09 -5.17
C VAL A 212 16.82 -15.39 -5.07
N TYR A 213 15.60 -15.40 -5.59
CA TYR A 213 14.80 -16.60 -5.81
C TYR A 213 14.53 -16.72 -7.31
N PHE A 214 14.92 -17.83 -7.91
CA PHE A 214 14.72 -18.04 -9.34
C PHE A 214 13.31 -18.55 -9.63
N THR A 215 12.68 -17.98 -10.66
CA THR A 215 11.39 -18.41 -11.18
C THR A 215 11.58 -19.63 -12.09
N PRO A 216 10.59 -20.53 -12.18
CA PRO A 216 10.68 -21.71 -13.05
C PRO A 216 10.65 -21.35 -14.55
N TYR A 217 10.24 -20.13 -14.89
CA TYR A 217 10.20 -19.61 -16.24
C TYR A 217 11.12 -18.41 -16.38
N SER A 218 11.75 -18.27 -17.54
CA SER A 218 12.45 -17.07 -17.96
C SER A 218 11.46 -16.00 -18.47
N ALA A 219 11.93 -14.75 -18.53
CA ALA A 219 11.15 -13.66 -19.10
C ALA A 219 10.80 -13.90 -20.58
N ASP A 220 11.73 -14.44 -21.37
CA ASP A 220 11.55 -14.69 -22.80
C ASP A 220 10.45 -15.72 -23.06
N GLU A 221 10.39 -16.80 -22.25
CA GLU A 221 9.35 -17.83 -22.34
C GLU A 221 7.96 -17.25 -22.05
N ILE A 222 7.83 -16.47 -20.98
CA ILE A 222 6.55 -15.87 -20.59
C ILE A 222 6.09 -14.80 -21.57
N LEU A 223 7.01 -13.99 -22.10
CA LEU A 223 6.68 -13.00 -23.14
C LEU A 223 6.27 -13.66 -24.45
N LYS A 224 6.91 -14.77 -24.83
CA LYS A 224 6.49 -15.57 -25.98
C LYS A 224 5.07 -16.10 -25.79
N LEU A 225 4.73 -16.64 -24.62
CA LEU A 225 3.37 -17.08 -24.31
C LEU A 225 2.34 -15.95 -24.41
N VAL A 226 2.66 -14.76 -23.87
CA VAL A 226 1.78 -13.58 -24.02
C VAL A 226 1.60 -13.18 -25.48
N LYS A 227 2.66 -13.24 -26.28
CA LYS A 227 2.60 -12.91 -27.71
C LYS A 227 1.76 -13.92 -28.50
N ASP A 228 1.96 -15.21 -28.25
CA ASP A 228 1.33 -16.29 -29.00
C ASP A 228 -0.16 -16.47 -28.62
N GLU A 229 -0.51 -16.31 -27.33
CA GLU A 229 -1.87 -16.55 -26.84
C GLU A 229 -2.69 -15.26 -26.63
N GLY A 230 -2.04 -14.12 -26.44
CA GLY A 230 -2.70 -12.85 -26.12
C GLY A 230 -3.62 -12.99 -24.90
N LYS A 231 -4.87 -12.54 -25.05
CA LYS A 231 -5.90 -12.65 -23.99
C LYS A 231 -6.32 -14.08 -23.66
N LYS A 232 -6.06 -15.05 -24.55
CA LYS A 232 -6.39 -16.46 -24.25
C LYS A 232 -5.53 -17.00 -23.11
N LEU A 233 -4.37 -16.37 -22.84
CA LEU A 233 -3.51 -16.73 -21.72
C LEU A 233 -4.20 -16.58 -20.36
N ASP A 234 -5.17 -15.68 -20.25
CA ASP A 234 -5.84 -15.37 -18.99
C ASP A 234 -6.67 -16.56 -18.47
N SER A 235 -7.17 -17.43 -19.37
CA SER A 235 -7.83 -18.68 -18.97
C SER A 235 -6.87 -19.75 -18.45
N LYS A 236 -5.56 -19.59 -18.69
CA LYS A 236 -4.47 -20.46 -18.18
C LYS A 236 -3.72 -19.83 -17.01
N SER A 237 -4.21 -18.70 -16.50
CA SER A 237 -3.53 -17.90 -15.47
C SER A 237 -3.16 -18.70 -14.23
N GLU A 238 -4.04 -19.60 -13.75
CA GLU A 238 -3.76 -20.44 -12.57
C GLU A 238 -2.53 -21.34 -12.75
N TRP A 239 -2.32 -21.92 -13.94
CA TRP A 239 -1.18 -22.80 -14.20
C TRP A 239 0.14 -22.02 -14.27
N ILE A 240 0.10 -20.83 -14.89
CA ILE A 240 1.30 -19.99 -15.09
C ILE A 240 1.70 -19.28 -13.80
N ILE A 241 0.71 -18.67 -13.11
CA ILE A 241 0.91 -18.06 -11.78
C ILE A 241 1.24 -19.14 -10.76
N GLY A 242 0.80 -20.38 -10.97
CA GLY A 242 1.11 -21.51 -10.11
C GLY A 242 0.74 -21.21 -8.66
N ARG A 243 1.76 -21.13 -7.80
CA ARG A 243 1.56 -20.98 -6.35
C ARG A 243 1.69 -19.51 -5.88
N TRP A 244 2.01 -18.57 -6.77
CA TRP A 244 2.00 -17.15 -6.43
C TRP A 244 0.57 -16.68 -6.10
N PRO A 245 0.39 -15.70 -5.21
CA PRO A 245 -0.94 -15.28 -4.78
C PRO A 245 -1.76 -14.57 -5.86
N ASN A 246 -1.08 -13.99 -6.85
CA ASN A 246 -1.68 -13.19 -7.91
C ASN A 246 -0.66 -12.90 -9.03
N SER A 247 -1.18 -12.42 -10.16
CA SER A 247 -0.42 -11.99 -11.34
C SER A 247 0.61 -10.90 -11.02
N TYR A 248 0.29 -9.98 -10.10
CA TYR A 248 1.21 -8.93 -9.66
C TYR A 248 2.48 -9.52 -9.03
N SER A 249 2.33 -10.39 -8.02
CA SER A 249 3.47 -10.98 -7.30
C SER A 249 4.33 -11.84 -8.23
N PHE A 250 3.70 -12.62 -9.11
CA PHE A 250 4.38 -13.40 -10.14
C PHE A 250 5.18 -12.51 -11.10
N SER A 251 4.56 -11.45 -11.63
CA SER A 251 5.22 -10.52 -12.55
C SER A 251 6.43 -9.83 -11.93
N LYS A 252 6.35 -9.50 -10.63
CA LYS A 252 7.49 -8.94 -9.87
C LYS A 252 8.59 -9.96 -9.67
N ALA A 253 8.28 -11.22 -9.38
CA ALA A 253 9.27 -12.29 -9.24
C ALA A 253 10.11 -12.49 -10.53
N ILE A 254 9.45 -12.60 -11.69
CA ILE A 254 10.15 -12.77 -12.97
C ILE A 254 10.94 -11.50 -13.33
N SER A 255 10.39 -10.32 -13.02
CA SER A 255 11.10 -9.05 -13.28
C SER A 255 12.37 -8.94 -12.44
N GLU A 256 12.37 -9.38 -11.18
CA GLU A 256 13.59 -9.44 -10.36
C GLU A 256 14.66 -10.32 -11.01
N ASN A 257 14.28 -11.52 -11.50
CA ASN A 257 15.20 -12.42 -12.20
C ASN A 257 15.81 -11.76 -13.45
N THR A 258 14.99 -10.98 -14.15
CA THR A 258 15.43 -10.23 -15.34
C THR A 258 16.41 -9.12 -14.96
N VAL A 259 16.12 -8.34 -13.91
CA VAL A 259 17.03 -7.30 -13.40
C VAL A 259 18.38 -7.90 -13.02
N ILE A 260 18.39 -9.04 -12.34
CA ILE A 260 19.61 -9.74 -11.92
C ILE A 260 20.43 -10.20 -13.12
N LYS A 261 19.76 -10.82 -14.10
CA LYS A 261 20.41 -11.31 -15.33
C LYS A 261 21.00 -10.17 -16.15
N GLU A 262 20.24 -9.10 -16.34
CA GLU A 262 20.57 -8.04 -17.29
C GLU A 262 21.52 -6.97 -16.70
N CYS A 263 21.54 -6.77 -15.39
CA CYS A 263 22.29 -5.68 -14.74
C CYS A 263 23.52 -6.13 -13.96
N SER A 264 24.09 -7.29 -14.28
CA SER A 264 25.36 -7.72 -13.68
C SER A 264 26.46 -6.66 -13.91
N GLY A 265 27.14 -6.27 -12.83
CA GLY A 265 28.20 -5.26 -12.86
C GLY A 265 27.73 -3.79 -12.86
N LEU A 266 26.43 -3.52 -12.87
CA LEU A 266 25.88 -2.16 -12.77
C LEU A 266 25.52 -1.81 -11.30
N PRO A 267 25.49 -0.52 -10.91
CA PRO A 267 25.15 -0.10 -9.55
C PRO A 267 23.64 -0.25 -9.26
N VAL A 268 23.20 -1.48 -9.03
CA VAL A 268 21.78 -1.84 -8.94
C VAL A 268 21.43 -2.42 -7.58
N CYS A 269 20.21 -2.13 -7.11
CA CYS A 269 19.59 -2.88 -6.02
C CYS A 269 18.11 -3.19 -6.31
N ILE A 270 17.63 -4.24 -5.65
CA ILE A 270 16.21 -4.59 -5.58
C ILE A 270 15.67 -4.17 -4.21
N PHE A 271 14.61 -3.38 -4.20
CA PHE A 271 13.95 -2.92 -2.98
C PHE A 271 12.54 -3.53 -2.90
N ARG A 272 12.28 -4.36 -1.90
CA ARG A 272 11.03 -5.12 -1.69
C ARG A 272 10.29 -4.54 -0.47
N PRO A 273 9.36 -3.59 -0.64
CA PRO A 273 8.50 -3.14 0.44
C PRO A 273 7.37 -4.13 0.75
N ALA A 274 6.92 -4.09 2.01
CA ALA A 274 5.68 -4.70 2.47
C ALA A 274 4.41 -3.92 2.04
N ILE A 275 3.28 -4.13 2.72
CA ILE A 275 2.06 -3.35 2.46
C ILE A 275 2.29 -1.92 2.90
N ILE A 276 2.37 -1.02 1.92
CA ILE A 276 2.60 0.40 2.16
C ILE A 276 1.28 1.04 2.56
N THR A 277 1.27 1.71 3.71
CA THR A 277 0.11 2.42 4.26
C THR A 277 0.42 3.91 4.40
N ALA A 278 -0.37 4.65 5.18
CA ALA A 278 -0.25 6.10 5.29
C ALA A 278 1.15 6.55 5.75
N THR A 279 1.51 7.79 5.48
CA THR A 279 2.72 8.41 6.04
C THR A 279 2.66 8.46 7.56
N HIS A 280 3.79 8.23 8.23
CA HIS A 280 3.89 8.31 9.68
C HIS A 280 4.09 9.74 10.16
N ARG A 281 5.03 10.47 9.54
CA ARG A 281 5.43 11.84 9.94
C ARG A 281 5.43 12.82 8.78
N GLU A 282 6.13 12.53 7.69
CA GLU A 282 6.42 13.53 6.66
C GLU A 282 5.84 13.20 5.28
N PRO A 283 5.69 14.19 4.39
CA PRO A 283 5.61 15.63 4.71
C PRO A 283 4.30 16.01 5.40
N VAL A 284 3.28 15.15 5.33
CA VAL A 284 1.97 15.34 5.91
C VAL A 284 1.61 14.06 6.65
N LYS A 285 1.26 14.13 7.93
CA LYS A 285 0.92 12.96 8.76
C LYS A 285 -0.35 12.26 8.26
N GLY A 286 -0.34 10.93 8.20
CA GLY A 286 -1.52 10.15 7.82
C GLY A 286 -1.95 10.29 6.36
N TRP A 287 -1.13 10.89 5.49
CA TRP A 287 -1.46 11.06 4.08
C TRP A 287 -1.56 9.70 3.37
N ILE A 288 -2.69 9.50 2.70
CA ILE A 288 -3.02 8.30 1.95
C ILE A 288 -3.97 8.65 0.80
N ASN A 289 -3.78 8.06 -0.37
CA ASN A 289 -4.57 8.39 -1.58
C ASN A 289 -5.14 7.17 -2.30
N ASN A 290 -5.04 5.98 -1.70
CA ASN A 290 -5.46 4.72 -2.28
C ASN A 290 -6.07 3.80 -1.22
N TYR A 291 -6.78 2.77 -1.67
CA TYR A 291 -7.46 1.78 -0.84
C TYR A 291 -6.76 0.41 -0.89
N TYR A 292 -5.46 0.35 -1.15
CA TYR A 292 -4.76 -0.92 -1.34
C TYR A 292 -4.50 -1.63 0.00
N GLY A 293 -4.55 -2.97 -0.03
CA GLY A 293 -4.22 -3.81 1.12
C GLY A 293 -5.06 -3.50 2.37
N ALA A 294 -4.38 -3.37 3.52
CA ALA A 294 -4.99 -3.13 4.82
C ALA A 294 -5.83 -1.83 4.86
N VAL A 295 -5.41 -0.78 4.15
CA VAL A 295 -6.15 0.51 4.11
C VAL A 295 -7.57 0.31 3.59
N GLY A 296 -7.74 -0.52 2.54
CA GLY A 296 -9.06 -0.82 1.99
C GLY A 296 -9.94 -1.60 2.96
N VAL A 297 -9.37 -2.54 3.72
CA VAL A 297 -10.09 -3.31 4.74
C VAL A 297 -10.56 -2.42 5.89
N ILE A 298 -9.68 -1.56 6.41
CA ILE A 298 -10.01 -0.59 7.46
C ILE A 298 -11.09 0.38 6.96
N ALA A 299 -10.93 0.90 5.74
CA ALA A 299 -11.88 1.84 5.17
C ALA A 299 -13.25 1.21 4.88
N LEU A 300 -13.32 -0.05 4.46
CA LEU A 300 -14.60 -0.74 4.27
C LEU A 300 -15.27 -1.07 5.61
N ASN A 301 -14.49 -1.36 6.66
CA ASN A 301 -15.02 -1.57 7.99
C ASN A 301 -15.56 -0.28 8.62
N GLN A 302 -14.84 0.85 8.54
CA GLN A 302 -15.33 2.16 9.01
C GLN A 302 -16.67 2.54 8.38
N LYS A 303 -16.92 2.09 7.15
CA LYS A 303 -18.20 2.25 6.45
C LYS A 303 -19.28 1.23 6.84
N GLY A 304 -18.97 0.23 7.66
CA GLY A 304 -19.87 -0.87 8.02
C GLY A 304 -20.04 -1.94 6.94
N LEU A 305 -19.23 -1.87 5.88
CA LEU A 305 -19.36 -2.74 4.69
C LEU A 305 -18.63 -4.06 4.85
N VAL A 306 -17.49 -4.10 5.55
CA VAL A 306 -16.78 -5.36 5.86
C VAL A 306 -16.91 -5.64 7.35
N ARG A 307 -17.64 -6.70 7.69
CA ARG A 307 -17.96 -7.10 9.08
C ARG A 307 -17.37 -8.45 9.49
N CYS A 308 -17.01 -9.29 8.52
CA CYS A 308 -16.24 -10.50 8.77
C CYS A 308 -15.11 -10.67 7.75
N LEU A 309 -14.00 -11.29 8.18
CA LEU A 309 -12.80 -11.51 7.37
C LEU A 309 -12.28 -12.94 7.54
N HIS A 310 -11.83 -13.54 6.45
CA HIS A 310 -11.07 -14.78 6.47
C HIS A 310 -9.60 -14.46 6.77
N ILE A 311 -9.15 -14.76 7.98
CA ILE A 311 -7.88 -14.27 8.52
C ILE A 311 -7.39 -15.17 9.66
N ASN A 312 -6.07 -15.37 9.73
CA ASN A 312 -5.42 -15.84 10.95
C ASN A 312 -5.07 -14.62 11.82
N PRO A 313 -5.82 -14.37 12.91
CA PRO A 313 -5.70 -13.15 13.70
C PRO A 313 -4.38 -13.04 14.48
N ASP A 314 -3.75 -14.17 14.81
CA ASP A 314 -2.57 -14.22 15.68
C ASP A 314 -1.25 -14.07 14.89
N ASN A 315 -1.29 -14.24 13.58
CA ASN A 315 -0.13 -13.98 12.72
C ASN A 315 0.14 -12.47 12.56
N PHE A 316 1.40 -12.11 12.33
CA PHE A 316 1.79 -10.73 12.04
C PHE A 316 1.36 -10.29 10.64
N LEU A 317 1.12 -8.98 10.50
CA LEU A 317 0.90 -8.35 9.19
C LEU A 317 2.02 -7.36 8.89
N GLU A 318 2.65 -7.52 7.73
CA GLU A 318 3.69 -6.60 7.29
C GLU A 318 3.09 -5.33 6.70
N ILE A 319 2.98 -4.29 7.51
CA ILE A 319 2.60 -2.93 7.10
C ILE A 319 3.76 -1.95 7.37
N VAL A 320 3.96 -1.01 6.45
CA VAL A 320 5.04 -0.02 6.54
C VAL A 320 4.54 1.38 6.15
N PRO A 321 5.04 2.46 6.80
CA PRO A 321 4.68 3.83 6.43
C PRO A 321 5.26 4.25 5.07
N GLY A 322 4.48 5.01 4.30
CA GLY A 322 4.88 5.46 2.96
C GLY A 322 6.13 6.34 2.94
N ASP A 323 6.27 7.24 3.91
CA ASP A 323 7.42 8.14 4.06
C ASP A 323 8.70 7.39 4.41
N PHE A 324 8.60 6.37 5.27
CA PHE A 324 9.74 5.52 5.62
C PHE A 324 10.22 4.72 4.40
N VAL A 325 9.28 4.18 3.59
CA VAL A 325 9.64 3.50 2.34
C VAL A 325 10.31 4.47 1.36
N ALA A 326 9.80 5.69 1.20
CA ALA A 326 10.41 6.70 0.33
C ALA A 326 11.85 7.03 0.78
N ASN A 327 12.06 7.25 2.07
CA ASN A 327 13.38 7.50 2.65
C ASN A 327 14.34 6.32 2.44
N ALA A 328 13.89 5.10 2.69
CA ALA A 328 14.69 3.90 2.48
C ALA A 328 15.07 3.68 1.01
N ILE A 329 14.19 3.98 0.06
CA ILE A 329 14.49 3.91 -1.38
C ILE A 329 15.54 4.94 -1.79
N ILE A 330 15.42 6.17 -1.30
CA ILE A 330 16.39 7.26 -1.56
C ILE A 330 17.77 6.88 -1.02
N VAL A 331 17.80 6.34 0.20
CA VAL A 331 19.06 5.89 0.82
C VAL A 331 19.62 4.63 0.16
N ALA A 332 18.77 3.69 -0.28
CA ALA A 332 19.21 2.54 -1.06
C ALA A 332 19.87 2.97 -2.39
N ALA A 333 19.32 3.99 -3.05
CA ALA A 333 19.92 4.55 -4.25
C ALA A 333 21.31 5.16 -3.97
N TYR A 334 21.47 5.86 -2.85
CA TYR A 334 22.77 6.35 -2.35
C TYR A 334 23.75 5.20 -2.11
N ASN A 335 23.32 4.13 -1.45
CA ASN A 335 24.20 3.03 -1.08
C ASN A 335 24.73 2.23 -2.30
N ASN A 336 24.01 2.25 -3.42
CA ASN A 336 24.47 1.61 -4.67
C ASN A 336 25.78 2.20 -5.20
N GLN A 337 26.19 3.41 -4.81
CA GLN A 337 27.49 3.95 -5.23
C GLN A 337 28.67 3.14 -4.65
N PHE A 338 28.45 2.40 -3.56
CA PHE A 338 29.45 1.54 -2.93
C PHE A 338 29.37 0.10 -3.46
N HIS A 339 28.67 -0.12 -4.57
CA HIS A 339 28.48 -1.44 -5.16
C HIS A 339 29.83 -2.09 -5.49
N THR A 340 30.12 -3.21 -4.84
CA THR A 340 31.22 -4.11 -5.20
C THR A 340 30.73 -5.09 -6.26
N SER A 341 31.57 -5.41 -7.25
CA SER A 341 31.23 -6.25 -8.42
C SER A 341 30.68 -7.65 -8.12
N THR A 342 30.65 -8.08 -6.85
CA THR A 342 30.39 -9.47 -6.43
C THR A 342 28.96 -9.78 -6.02
N SER A 343 28.09 -8.81 -5.66
CA SER A 343 26.68 -9.12 -5.36
C SER A 343 25.74 -7.91 -5.33
N MET A 344 24.64 -7.97 -6.10
CA MET A 344 23.53 -7.02 -6.06
C MET A 344 22.86 -7.01 -4.68
N LYS A 345 22.58 -5.82 -4.12
CA LYS A 345 21.89 -5.69 -2.83
C LYS A 345 20.37 -5.85 -2.98
N ILE A 346 19.77 -6.57 -2.04
CA ILE A 346 18.33 -6.78 -1.94
C ILE A 346 17.88 -6.33 -0.56
N TYR A 347 16.83 -5.51 -0.51
CA TYR A 347 16.30 -4.96 0.74
C TYR A 347 14.86 -5.42 0.94
N ASN A 348 14.56 -6.15 2.01
CA ASN A 348 13.20 -6.47 2.41
C ASN A 348 12.74 -5.45 3.46
N PHE A 349 11.92 -4.48 3.08
CA PHE A 349 11.45 -3.43 3.99
C PHE A 349 10.12 -3.84 4.64
N VAL A 350 10.23 -4.37 5.86
CA VAL A 350 9.15 -5.01 6.66
C VAL A 350 9.15 -4.51 8.10
N SER A 351 8.05 -4.76 8.81
CA SER A 351 7.85 -4.34 10.20
C SER A 351 8.31 -5.37 11.24
N SER A 352 8.07 -6.66 11.00
CA SER A 352 8.15 -7.66 12.07
C SER A 352 9.52 -7.84 12.73
N PRO A 353 10.66 -7.75 12.02
CA PRO A 353 11.98 -7.90 12.67
C PRO A 353 12.27 -6.86 13.75
N GLN A 354 11.65 -5.67 13.70
CA GLN A 354 11.93 -4.57 14.62
C GLN A 354 10.73 -4.21 15.51
N ASN A 355 9.51 -4.32 14.97
CA ASN A 355 8.29 -3.88 15.63
C ASN A 355 7.06 -4.59 15.05
N PRO A 356 6.85 -5.88 15.36
CA PRO A 356 5.73 -6.65 14.82
C PRO A 356 4.39 -6.14 15.34
N ILE A 357 3.34 -6.27 14.53
CA ILE A 357 1.94 -6.05 14.90
C ILE A 357 1.10 -7.25 14.45
N SER A 358 0.31 -7.81 15.35
CA SER A 358 -0.61 -8.91 15.00
C SER A 358 -1.78 -8.38 14.17
N LYS A 359 -2.36 -9.25 13.35
CA LYS A 359 -3.57 -8.91 12.58
C LYS A 359 -4.73 -8.55 13.52
N ARG A 360 -4.83 -9.19 14.68
CA ARG A 360 -5.81 -8.88 15.73
C ARG A 360 -5.62 -7.47 16.28
N ASP A 361 -4.41 -7.10 16.69
CA ASP A 361 -4.14 -5.80 17.31
C ASP A 361 -4.38 -4.67 16.31
N LEU A 362 -3.89 -4.82 15.07
CA LEU A 362 -4.14 -3.89 13.97
C LEU A 362 -5.65 -3.61 13.79
N LEU A 363 -6.46 -4.66 13.66
CA LEU A 363 -7.88 -4.51 13.37
C LEU A 363 -8.68 -4.05 14.59
N THR A 364 -8.24 -4.40 15.81
CA THR A 364 -8.85 -3.92 17.06
C THR A 364 -8.63 -2.42 17.23
N LEU A 365 -7.38 -1.95 17.07
CA LEU A 365 -7.05 -0.52 17.08
C LEU A 365 -7.77 0.23 15.96
N ALA A 366 -7.82 -0.35 14.75
CA ALA A 366 -8.51 0.27 13.63
C ALA A 366 -10.02 0.40 13.83
N GLN A 367 -10.66 -0.59 14.46
CA GLN A 367 -12.07 -0.53 14.84
C GLN A 367 -12.31 0.55 15.90
N TYR A 368 -11.48 0.57 16.95
CA TYR A 368 -11.56 1.54 18.03
C TYR A 368 -11.43 2.98 17.50
N TYR A 369 -10.34 3.27 16.78
CA TYR A 369 -10.15 4.61 16.21
C TYR A 369 -11.12 4.92 15.08
N GLY A 370 -11.57 3.93 14.32
CA GLY A 370 -12.63 4.09 13.33
C GLY A 370 -13.94 4.60 13.93
N TYR A 371 -14.31 4.15 15.13
CA TYR A 371 -15.43 4.72 15.88
C TYR A 371 -15.15 6.16 16.30
N GLN A 372 -13.94 6.45 16.78
CA GLN A 372 -13.60 7.79 17.22
C GLN A 372 -13.58 8.81 16.06
N VAL A 373 -13.08 8.42 14.88
CA VAL A 373 -13.10 9.25 13.66
C VAL A 373 -14.28 8.90 12.74
N ALA A 374 -15.48 8.78 13.33
CA ALA A 374 -16.70 8.40 12.63
C ALA A 374 -16.95 9.18 11.33
N THR A 375 -17.51 8.50 10.33
CA THR A 375 -17.86 9.05 9.01
C THR A 375 -19.37 8.99 8.76
N PHE A 376 -19.90 9.94 7.99
CA PHE A 376 -21.30 9.87 7.55
C PHE A 376 -21.53 8.83 6.46
N GLN A 377 -20.46 8.32 5.84
CA GLN A 377 -20.54 7.25 4.86
C GLN A 377 -20.74 5.86 5.49
N THR A 378 -20.84 5.77 6.81
CA THR A 378 -21.17 4.52 7.51
C THR A 378 -22.61 4.12 7.23
N ILE A 379 -22.80 2.92 6.66
CA ILE A 379 -24.12 2.38 6.32
C ILE A 379 -24.64 1.35 7.33
N TRP A 380 -23.74 0.76 8.13
CA TRP A 380 -24.07 -0.19 9.17
C TRP A 380 -23.07 -0.04 10.32
N TYR A 381 -23.43 -0.48 11.53
CA TYR A 381 -22.52 -0.45 12.67
C TYR A 381 -21.22 -1.26 12.38
N PRO A 382 -20.03 -0.63 12.43
CA PRO A 382 -18.75 -1.29 12.22
C PRO A 382 -18.39 -2.27 13.34
N PHE A 383 -18.03 -3.49 12.97
CA PHE A 383 -17.40 -4.47 13.85
C PHE A 383 -16.60 -5.48 13.04
N TYR A 384 -15.68 -6.21 13.68
CA TYR A 384 -14.97 -7.32 13.06
C TYR A 384 -15.34 -8.67 13.69
N ILE A 385 -15.62 -9.64 12.82
CA ILE A 385 -15.52 -11.07 13.14
C ILE A 385 -14.33 -11.63 12.35
N LEU A 386 -13.27 -11.99 13.07
CA LEU A 386 -12.04 -12.56 12.50
C LEU A 386 -12.17 -14.08 12.49
N ILE A 387 -12.12 -14.69 11.31
CA ILE A 387 -12.48 -16.10 11.13
C ILE A 387 -11.36 -16.83 10.40
N GLU A 388 -10.80 -17.86 11.03
CA GLU A 388 -9.78 -18.73 10.42
C GLU A 388 -10.38 -19.80 9.51
N ASN A 389 -11.53 -20.37 9.89
CA ASN A 389 -12.15 -21.45 9.14
C ASN A 389 -12.93 -20.90 7.94
N ILE A 390 -12.52 -21.29 6.72
CA ILE A 390 -13.14 -20.81 5.49
C ILE A 390 -14.65 -21.11 5.40
N TYR A 391 -15.13 -22.25 5.91
CA TYR A 391 -16.55 -22.60 5.85
C TYR A 391 -17.38 -21.70 6.77
N VAL A 392 -16.89 -21.45 7.98
CA VAL A 392 -17.50 -20.49 8.90
C VAL A 392 -17.51 -19.10 8.26
N TYR A 393 -16.40 -18.69 7.64
CA TYR A 393 -16.34 -17.39 6.96
C TYR A 393 -17.36 -17.29 5.84
N VAL A 394 -17.55 -18.33 5.02
CA VAL A 394 -18.54 -18.33 3.94
C VAL A 394 -19.96 -18.15 4.49
N VAL A 395 -20.31 -18.88 5.56
CA VAL A 395 -21.62 -18.75 6.23
C VAL A 395 -21.79 -17.36 6.82
N CYS A 396 -20.81 -16.88 7.59
CA CYS A 396 -20.85 -15.54 8.19
C CYS A 396 -20.93 -14.44 7.13
N SER A 397 -20.14 -14.55 6.05
CA SER A 397 -20.16 -13.57 4.95
C SER A 397 -21.50 -13.59 4.23
N PHE A 398 -22.09 -14.76 4.00
CA PHE A 398 -23.43 -14.83 3.42
C PHE A 398 -24.48 -14.14 4.32
N LEU A 399 -24.49 -14.45 5.61
CA LEU A 399 -25.47 -13.92 6.57
C LEU A 399 -25.26 -12.43 6.87
N LEU A 400 -24.02 -11.97 7.00
CA LEU A 400 -23.73 -10.59 7.37
C LEU A 400 -23.67 -9.68 6.16
N HIS A 401 -23.16 -10.13 5.01
CA HIS A 401 -23.00 -9.29 3.83
C HIS A 401 -24.18 -9.46 2.85
N ASN A 402 -24.43 -10.68 2.36
CA ASN A 402 -25.34 -10.89 1.24
C ASN A 402 -26.81 -10.77 1.61
N VAL A 403 -27.22 -11.34 2.75
CA VAL A 403 -28.63 -11.30 3.19
C VAL A 403 -29.09 -9.85 3.44
N PRO A 404 -28.40 -9.01 4.23
CA PRO A 404 -28.81 -7.61 4.42
C PRO A 404 -28.74 -6.81 3.12
N ALA A 405 -27.78 -7.12 2.23
CA ALA A 405 -27.69 -6.48 0.93
C ALA A 405 -28.89 -6.77 0.03
N ALA A 406 -29.32 -8.03 -0.04
CA ALA A 406 -30.49 -8.44 -0.80
C ALA A 406 -31.76 -7.80 -0.27
N LEU A 407 -31.96 -7.79 1.05
CA LEU A 407 -33.11 -7.13 1.69
C LEU A 407 -33.15 -5.64 1.35
N GLN A 408 -32.02 -4.94 1.47
CA GLN A 408 -31.92 -3.52 1.13
C GLN A 408 -32.19 -3.26 -0.36
N ASP A 409 -31.67 -4.10 -1.25
CA ASP A 409 -31.88 -3.96 -2.69
C ASP A 409 -33.34 -4.22 -3.07
N VAL A 410 -34.02 -5.17 -2.41
CA VAL A 410 -35.48 -5.37 -2.57
C VAL A 410 -36.25 -4.13 -2.14
N LEU A 411 -35.93 -3.54 -0.97
CA LEU A 411 -36.57 -2.30 -0.51
C LEU A 411 -36.33 -1.12 -1.47
N LEU A 412 -35.13 -1.03 -2.06
CA LEU A 412 -34.84 -0.03 -3.09
C LEU A 412 -35.71 -0.24 -4.32
N VAL A 413 -35.82 -1.48 -4.82
CA VAL A 413 -36.66 -1.81 -5.98
C VAL A 413 -38.13 -1.50 -5.71
N LEU A 414 -38.65 -1.88 -4.54
CA LEU A 414 -40.02 -1.55 -4.11
C LEU A 414 -40.25 -0.03 -4.00
N SER A 415 -39.19 0.73 -3.74
CA SER A 415 -39.22 2.20 -3.72
C SER A 415 -38.94 2.85 -5.09
N GLY A 416 -38.95 2.07 -6.19
CA GLY A 416 -38.68 2.57 -7.54
C GLY A 416 -37.20 2.91 -7.82
N LYS A 417 -36.27 2.50 -6.96
CA LYS A 417 -34.82 2.74 -7.09
C LYS A 417 -34.10 1.50 -7.62
N LYS A 418 -32.94 1.70 -8.24
CA LYS A 418 -32.10 0.60 -8.74
C LYS A 418 -31.38 -0.13 -7.58
N PRO A 419 -31.29 -1.47 -7.60
CA PRO A 419 -30.50 -2.22 -6.64
C PRO A 419 -29.01 -1.90 -6.81
N LYS A 420 -28.24 -1.89 -5.72
CA LYS A 420 -26.84 -1.46 -5.72
C LYS A 420 -25.96 -2.27 -4.77
N LEU A 421 -26.49 -2.74 -3.65
CA LEU A 421 -25.68 -3.24 -2.54
C LEU A 421 -25.12 -4.63 -2.84
N LEU A 422 -25.87 -5.53 -3.49
CA LEU A 422 -25.35 -6.84 -3.93
C LEU A 422 -24.19 -6.69 -4.93
N SER A 423 -24.32 -5.78 -5.89
CA SER A 423 -23.25 -5.46 -6.84
C SER A 423 -22.02 -4.89 -6.13
N THR A 424 -22.24 -4.06 -5.10
CA THR A 424 -21.15 -3.54 -4.26
C THR A 424 -20.44 -4.67 -3.51
N TYR A 425 -21.17 -5.60 -2.91
CA TYR A 425 -20.58 -6.74 -2.21
C TYR A 425 -19.83 -7.70 -3.12
N LYS A 426 -20.25 -7.89 -4.38
CA LYS A 426 -19.47 -8.63 -5.38
C LYS A 426 -18.04 -8.07 -5.52
N ASN A 427 -17.90 -6.74 -5.55
CA ASN A 427 -16.60 -6.09 -5.63
C ASN A 427 -15.81 -6.19 -4.31
N ILE A 428 -16.50 -6.05 -3.17
CA ILE A 428 -15.87 -6.21 -1.84
C ILE A 428 -15.32 -7.62 -1.67
N HIS A 429 -16.09 -8.66 -2.00
CA HIS A 429 -15.64 -10.05 -1.89
C HIS A 429 -14.50 -10.35 -2.86
N LYS A 430 -14.52 -9.81 -4.07
CA LYS A 430 -13.38 -9.91 -5.00
C LYS A 430 -12.12 -9.23 -4.42
N PHE A 431 -12.28 -8.10 -3.73
CA PHE A 431 -11.18 -7.42 -3.04
C PHE A 431 -10.66 -8.23 -1.84
N THR A 432 -11.52 -8.66 -0.91
CA THR A 432 -11.09 -9.43 0.27
C THR A 432 -10.48 -10.77 -0.13
N LYS A 433 -11.03 -11.45 -1.13
CA LYS A 433 -10.46 -12.70 -1.68
C LYS A 433 -9.03 -12.52 -2.19
N SER A 434 -8.71 -11.37 -2.80
CA SER A 434 -7.33 -11.09 -3.26
C SER A 434 -6.32 -10.90 -2.12
N LEU A 435 -6.82 -10.68 -0.89
CA LEU A 435 -6.01 -10.52 0.31
C LEU A 435 -5.88 -11.84 1.11
N ASP A 436 -6.73 -12.85 0.83
CA ASP A 436 -6.77 -14.13 1.57
C ASP A 436 -5.39 -14.72 1.81
N PHE A 437 -4.53 -14.67 0.81
CA PHE A 437 -3.19 -15.22 0.90
C PHE A 437 -2.33 -14.54 1.97
N VAL A 438 -2.43 -13.21 2.10
CA VAL A 438 -1.69 -12.46 3.12
C VAL A 438 -2.39 -12.54 4.48
N THR A 439 -3.73 -12.60 4.50
CA THR A 439 -4.48 -12.66 5.76
C THR A 439 -4.42 -14.04 6.43
N THR A 440 -4.28 -15.12 5.67
CA THR A 440 -4.31 -16.50 6.21
C THR A 440 -2.93 -17.12 6.42
N LYS A 441 -1.90 -16.67 5.69
CA LYS A 441 -0.55 -17.21 5.83
C LYS A 441 0.27 -16.50 6.91
N ASP A 442 1.35 -17.18 7.30
CA ASP A 442 2.42 -16.69 8.15
C ASP A 442 3.69 -16.56 7.31
N PHE A 443 4.46 -15.49 7.53
CA PHE A 443 5.72 -15.22 6.84
C PHE A 443 6.79 -14.83 7.85
N GLN A 444 7.98 -15.41 7.69
CA GLN A 444 9.17 -15.05 8.44
C GLN A 444 10.12 -14.32 7.50
N ILE A 445 10.15 -12.99 7.60
CA ILE A 445 10.88 -12.16 6.64
C ILE A 445 12.09 -11.52 7.32
N GLN A 446 13.27 -11.71 6.74
CA GLN A 446 14.50 -11.08 7.21
C GLN A 446 14.71 -9.72 6.54
N ASN A 447 15.27 -8.75 7.27
CA ASN A 447 15.59 -7.40 6.79
C ASN A 447 17.02 -6.93 7.16
N ASN A 448 17.96 -7.87 7.21
CA ASN A 448 19.33 -7.63 7.68
C ASN A 448 20.07 -6.52 6.90
N ASN A 449 19.90 -6.45 5.58
CA ASN A 449 20.46 -5.42 4.71
C ASN A 449 19.79 -4.06 4.96
N VAL A 450 18.50 -4.01 5.30
CA VAL A 450 17.84 -2.75 5.72
C VAL A 450 18.41 -2.23 7.03
N GLN A 451 18.63 -3.12 8.01
CA GLN A 451 19.25 -2.75 9.29
C GLN A 451 20.70 -2.25 9.08
N LYS A 452 21.50 -3.00 8.32
CA LYS A 452 22.86 -2.56 7.94
C LYS A 452 22.87 -1.23 7.18
N LEU A 453 21.88 -1.00 6.31
CA LEU A 453 21.73 0.26 5.61
C LEU A 453 21.49 1.41 6.59
N TRP A 454 20.57 1.22 7.55
CA TRP A 454 20.30 2.19 8.61
C TRP A 454 21.54 2.50 9.47
N ASP A 455 22.24 1.44 9.90
CA ASP A 455 23.41 1.55 10.79
C ASP A 455 24.62 2.21 10.10
N SER A 456 24.68 2.15 8.77
CA SER A 456 25.75 2.79 7.98
C SER A 456 25.61 4.31 7.87
N LEU A 457 24.45 4.87 8.20
CA LEU A 457 24.15 6.29 8.04
C LEU A 457 24.75 7.14 9.17
N SER A 458 25.12 8.37 8.83
CA SER A 458 25.41 9.38 9.85
C SER A 458 24.14 9.73 10.64
N ILE A 459 24.31 10.28 11.84
CA ILE A 459 23.17 10.74 12.66
C ILE A 459 22.33 11.78 11.91
N ILE A 460 22.96 12.64 11.11
CA ILE A 460 22.28 13.64 10.28
C ILE A 460 21.45 12.94 9.20
N ASP A 461 22.04 11.98 8.48
CA ASP A 461 21.31 11.21 7.47
C ASP A 461 20.16 10.39 8.06
N GLN A 462 20.33 9.80 9.26
CA GLN A 462 19.27 9.09 9.99
C GLN A 462 18.11 10.00 10.37
N ARG A 463 18.40 11.25 10.77
CA ARG A 463 17.36 12.25 11.10
C ARG A 463 16.63 12.73 9.86
N ILE A 464 17.35 12.99 8.77
CA ILE A 464 16.78 13.48 7.52
C ILE A 464 16.00 12.37 6.82
N PHE A 465 16.57 11.20 6.63
CA PHE A 465 15.97 10.07 5.91
C PHE A 465 15.57 8.96 6.90
N ASN A 466 14.72 9.28 7.87
CA ASN A 466 14.30 8.29 8.86
C ASN A 466 13.44 7.20 8.22
N PHE A 467 13.86 5.94 8.37
CA PHE A 467 13.10 4.75 7.98
C PHE A 467 13.20 3.62 9.02
N ASN A 468 13.58 3.96 10.26
CA ASN A 468 13.77 2.99 11.32
C ASN A 468 12.43 2.56 11.92
N MET A 469 12.08 1.29 11.72
CA MET A 469 10.82 0.69 12.19
C MET A 469 10.79 0.38 13.70
N SER A 470 11.82 0.71 14.48
CA SER A 470 11.88 0.41 15.91
C SER A 470 10.66 0.91 16.70
N LYS A 471 10.34 0.22 17.80
CA LYS A 471 9.27 0.63 18.74
C LYS A 471 9.42 2.06 19.28
N THR A 472 10.66 2.57 19.34
CA THR A 472 10.96 3.95 19.75
C THR A 472 10.61 4.98 18.69
N ASN A 473 10.57 4.60 17.40
CA ASN A 473 10.21 5.49 16.31
C ASN A 473 8.73 5.38 15.93
N ILE A 474 8.15 4.18 15.97
CA ILE A 474 6.76 3.93 15.61
C ILE A 474 6.02 3.33 16.80
N ASN A 475 5.10 4.12 17.36
CA ASN A 475 4.06 3.62 18.24
C ASN A 475 2.85 3.20 17.40
N TRP A 476 2.49 1.91 17.41
CA TRP A 476 1.39 1.39 16.61
C TRP A 476 0.03 2.01 16.95
N ASN A 477 -0.23 2.26 18.24
CA ASN A 477 -1.48 2.88 18.68
C ASN A 477 -1.70 4.25 18.00
N GLU A 478 -0.71 5.13 18.12
CA GLU A 478 -0.74 6.46 17.51
C GLU A 478 -0.70 6.40 15.97
N TYR A 479 0.04 5.46 15.39
CA TYR A 479 0.09 5.29 13.95
C TYR A 479 -1.26 4.87 13.37
N ILE A 480 -1.96 3.93 14.01
CA ILE A 480 -3.27 3.43 13.57
C ILE A 480 -4.34 4.50 13.72
N LYS A 481 -4.30 5.28 14.82
CA LYS A 481 -5.14 6.47 15.02
C LYS A 481 -5.00 7.42 13.82
N ARG A 482 -3.77 7.72 13.41
CA ARG A 482 -3.47 8.56 12.23
C ARG A 482 -3.90 7.95 10.91
N LEU A 483 -3.71 6.65 10.73
CA LEU A 483 -4.19 5.96 9.54
C LEU A 483 -5.72 6.09 9.42
N CYS A 484 -6.46 5.88 10.51
CA CYS A 484 -7.92 6.00 10.52
C CYS A 484 -8.39 7.42 10.20
N ALA A 485 -7.77 8.43 10.83
CA ALA A 485 -8.06 9.84 10.55
C ALA A 485 -7.74 10.21 9.10
N GLY A 486 -6.60 9.74 8.58
CA GLY A 486 -6.16 9.95 7.21
C GLY A 486 -7.11 9.32 6.17
N ILE A 487 -7.65 8.13 6.45
CA ILE A 487 -8.69 7.52 5.61
C ILE A 487 -9.92 8.44 5.52
N LYS A 488 -10.42 8.95 6.65
CA LYS A 488 -11.56 9.89 6.64
C LYS A 488 -11.24 11.16 5.85
N PHE A 489 -10.14 11.81 6.16
CA PHE A 489 -9.84 13.11 5.60
C PHE A 489 -9.46 13.04 4.12
N TYR A 490 -8.52 12.17 3.75
CA TYR A 490 -7.99 12.13 2.38
C TYR A 490 -8.80 11.25 1.43
N LEU A 491 -9.34 10.11 1.90
CA LEU A 491 -10.05 9.16 1.03
C LEU A 491 -11.55 9.41 0.98
N TYR A 492 -12.17 9.71 2.14
CA TYR A 492 -13.61 10.03 2.18
C TYR A 492 -13.90 11.49 1.89
N LYS A 493 -12.88 12.35 1.97
CA LYS A 493 -12.99 13.81 1.78
C LYS A 493 -13.98 14.43 2.77
N GLU A 494 -13.94 13.97 4.02
CA GLU A 494 -14.74 14.50 5.10
C GLU A 494 -13.88 15.26 6.10
N GLU A 495 -14.30 16.48 6.43
CA GLU A 495 -13.65 17.31 7.43
C GLU A 495 -13.86 16.76 8.86
N PHE A 496 -12.95 17.10 9.76
CA PHE A 496 -12.94 16.59 11.13
C PHE A 496 -14.04 17.20 12.02
N ASP A 497 -14.50 18.41 11.71
CA ASP A 497 -15.61 19.08 12.40
C ASP A 497 -16.94 18.29 12.28
N THR A 498 -17.05 17.40 11.29
CA THR A 498 -18.20 16.52 11.10
C THR A 498 -18.28 15.38 12.13
N ILE A 499 -17.19 15.07 12.84
CA ILE A 499 -17.08 13.89 13.72
C ILE A 499 -18.19 13.84 14.78
N PRO A 500 -18.51 14.89 15.54
CA PRO A 500 -19.54 14.81 16.58
C PRO A 500 -20.91 14.39 16.02
N LYS A 501 -21.29 14.93 14.86
CA LYS A 501 -22.56 14.57 14.21
C LYS A 501 -22.50 13.16 13.61
N ALA A 502 -21.38 12.76 13.02
CA ALA A 502 -21.17 11.41 12.50
C ALA A 502 -21.20 10.35 13.64
N ARG A 503 -20.70 10.67 14.84
CA ARG A 503 -20.83 9.80 16.02
C ARG A 503 -22.28 9.61 16.45
N ASN A 504 -23.11 10.66 16.39
CA ASN A 504 -24.54 10.52 16.67
C ASN A 504 -25.26 9.64 15.64
N HIS A 505 -24.88 9.72 14.37
CA HIS A 505 -25.34 8.78 13.34
C HIS A 505 -24.89 7.34 13.67
N LEU A 506 -23.64 7.17 14.07
CA LEU A 506 -23.09 5.86 14.45
C LEU A 506 -23.82 5.23 15.64
N LYS A 507 -24.16 6.03 16.67
CA LYS A 507 -24.97 5.58 17.81
C LYS A 507 -26.37 5.08 17.40
N LYS A 508 -26.99 5.71 16.39
CA LYS A 508 -28.26 5.21 15.83
C LYS A 508 -28.08 3.87 15.13
N LEU A 509 -27.01 3.73 14.34
CA LEU A 509 -26.67 2.46 13.68
C LEU A 509 -26.34 1.36 14.70
N GLU A 510 -25.68 1.69 15.79
CA GLU A 510 -25.42 0.79 16.92
C GLU A 510 -26.74 0.30 17.54
N PHE A 511 -27.68 1.21 17.81
CA PHE A 511 -29.01 0.83 18.27
C PHE A 511 -29.73 -0.11 17.29
N TYR A 512 -29.74 0.20 15.99
CA TYR A 512 -30.33 -0.68 14.97
C TYR A 512 -29.63 -2.04 14.91
N HIS A 513 -28.31 -2.06 15.09
CA HIS A 513 -27.56 -3.30 15.14
C HIS A 513 -27.96 -4.16 16.34
N LEU A 514 -28.06 -3.59 17.53
CA LEU A 514 -28.53 -4.30 18.73
C LEU A 514 -29.94 -4.86 18.55
N VAL A 515 -30.87 -4.05 18.02
CA VAL A 515 -32.24 -4.50 17.70
C VAL A 515 -32.20 -5.66 16.69
N SER A 516 -31.37 -5.58 15.65
CA SER A 516 -31.23 -6.65 14.66
C SER A 516 -30.71 -7.96 15.26
N GLN A 517 -29.80 -7.88 16.23
CA GLN A 517 -29.28 -9.04 16.96
C GLN A 517 -30.37 -9.68 17.83
N LEU A 518 -31.15 -8.87 18.54
CA LEU A 518 -32.29 -9.35 19.34
C LEU A 518 -33.34 -10.04 18.46
N ILE A 519 -33.67 -9.46 17.31
CA ILE A 519 -34.59 -10.08 16.34
C ILE A 519 -34.02 -11.41 15.84
N PHE A 520 -32.73 -11.46 15.50
CA PHE A 520 -32.09 -12.68 15.03
C PHE A 520 -32.11 -13.80 16.09
N ILE A 521 -31.79 -13.47 17.35
CA ILE A 521 -31.88 -14.42 18.48
C ILE A 521 -33.32 -14.90 18.66
N PHE A 522 -34.30 -13.99 18.63
CA PHE A 522 -35.71 -14.33 18.76
C PHE A 522 -36.18 -15.29 17.65
N VAL A 523 -35.78 -15.06 16.39
CA VAL A 523 -36.08 -15.95 15.26
C VAL A 523 -35.47 -17.34 15.45
N ILE A 524 -34.23 -17.42 15.95
CA ILE A 524 -33.60 -18.70 16.28
C ILE A 524 -34.38 -19.44 17.37
N LEU A 525 -34.77 -18.74 18.44
CA LEU A 525 -35.55 -19.33 19.53
C LEU A 525 -36.91 -19.86 19.05
N LEU A 526 -37.60 -19.10 18.19
CA LEU A 526 -38.85 -19.55 17.56
C LEU A 526 -38.64 -20.79 16.69
N PHE A 527 -37.56 -20.83 15.91
CA PHE A 527 -37.22 -21.99 15.09
C PHE A 527 -36.91 -23.23 15.94
N CYS A 528 -36.15 -23.06 17.02
CA CYS A 528 -35.88 -24.15 17.98
C CYS A 528 -37.17 -24.63 18.67
N TYR A 529 -38.06 -23.72 19.08
CA TYR A 529 -39.36 -24.08 19.66
C TYR A 529 -40.24 -24.83 18.66
N TRP A 530 -40.27 -24.38 17.40
CA TRP A 530 -41.00 -25.06 16.33
C TRP A 530 -40.48 -26.48 16.10
N ILE A 531 -39.15 -26.67 16.03
CA ILE A 531 -38.55 -28.02 15.95
C ILE A 531 -38.95 -28.85 17.17
N TYR A 532 -38.84 -28.29 18.38
CA TYR A 532 -39.22 -29.00 19.60
C TYR A 532 -40.69 -29.42 19.57
N SER A 533 -41.59 -28.58 19.06
CA SER A 533 -43.02 -28.90 18.96
C SER A 533 -43.38 -29.98 17.93
N LEU A 534 -42.43 -30.38 17.07
CA LEU A 534 -42.61 -31.48 16.11
C LEU A 534 -42.24 -32.85 16.71
N PHE A 535 -41.58 -32.88 17.86
CA PHE A 535 -41.24 -34.09 18.63
C PHE A 535 -42.09 -34.16 19.90
#